data_AF-A0A6N9SV56-F1
#
_entry.id   AF-A0A6N9SV56-F1
#
_cell.length_a   1.000
_cell.length_b   1.000
_cell.length_c   1.000
_cell.angle_alpha   90.00
_cell.angle_beta   90.00
_cell.angle_gamma   90.00
#
_symmetry.space_group_name_H-M   'P 1'
#
loop_
_entity.id
_entity.type
_entity.pdbx_description
1 polymer ?
#
loop_
_entity_poly.entity_id
_entity_poly.type
_entity_poly.pdbx_seq_one_letter_code
_entity_poly.pdbx_strand_id
1 'polypeptide(L)'
;MDCVAFIRLTNEQKKDLENQAKIAEMSLSELIRTRAINKPVPSHTDATTGKKIDQLGRMLRHLYPKGKNWASAEDRKLFWKTIVELQRTAKKLRGEK
;
A
#
# COMPACT_ATOMS: atom_id res chain seq x y z
N MET A 1 15.33 23.71 -4.86
CA MET A 1 15.11 24.18 -6.24
C MET A 1 13.66 23.88 -6.56
N ASP A 2 12.80 24.87 -6.46
CA ASP A 2 11.38 24.71 -6.78
C ASP A 2 11.18 25.01 -8.27
N CYS A 3 10.85 23.98 -9.04
CA CYS A 3 10.52 24.10 -10.45
C CYS A 3 9.00 23.93 -10.61
N VAL A 4 8.34 24.91 -11.23
CA VAL A 4 6.89 24.90 -11.46
C VAL A 4 6.63 24.67 -12.95
N ALA A 5 5.83 23.66 -13.27
CA ALA A 5 5.40 23.35 -14.63
C ALA A 5 3.92 23.70 -14.81
N PHE A 6 3.59 24.42 -15.89
CA PHE A 6 2.21 24.74 -16.27
C PHE A 6 1.71 23.75 -17.31
N ILE A 7 0.51 23.20 -17.09
CA ILE A 7 -0.12 22.24 -18.00
C ILE A 7 -1.46 22.82 -18.45
N ARG A 8 -1.72 22.78 -19.76
CA ARG A 8 -3.04 23.11 -20.32
C ARG A 8 -3.88 21.84 -20.38
N LEU A 9 -5.07 21.91 -19.79
CA LEU A 9 -6.03 20.81 -19.73
C LEU A 9 -7.38 21.30 -20.22
N THR A 10 -8.15 20.43 -20.85
CA THR A 10 -9.57 20.69 -21.06
C THR A 10 -10.32 20.58 -19.72
N ASN A 11 -11.52 21.18 -19.63
CA ASN A 11 -12.32 21.12 -18.41
C ASN A 11 -12.71 19.68 -18.03
N GLU A 12 -12.89 18.80 -19.02
CA GLU A 12 -13.17 17.38 -18.81
C GLU A 12 -11.96 16.66 -18.22
N GLN A 13 -10.77 16.89 -18.77
CA GLN A 13 -9.52 16.31 -18.26
C GLN A 13 -9.22 16.77 -16.83
N LYS A 14 -9.52 18.03 -16.50
CA LYS A 14 -9.36 18.54 -15.13
C LYS A 14 -10.27 17.80 -14.16
N LYS A 15 -11.56 17.66 -14.49
CA LYS A 15 -12.53 16.94 -13.63
C LYS A 15 -12.15 15.47 -13.45
N ASP A 16 -11.70 14.81 -14.51
CA ASP A 16 -11.24 13.43 -14.45
C ASP A 16 -10.02 13.28 -13.52
N LEU A 17 -9.04 14.17 -13.63
CA LEU A 17 -7.88 14.17 -12.72
C LEU A 17 -8.25 14.46 -11.27
N GLU A 18 -9.21 15.36 -11.01
CA GLU A 18 -9.73 15.62 -9.66
C GLU A 18 -10.42 14.38 -9.08
N ASN A 19 -11.23 13.67 -9.88
CA ASN A 19 -11.86 12.42 -9.46
C ASN A 19 -10.82 11.34 -9.16
N GLN A 20 -9.81 11.18 -10.02
CA GLN A 20 -8.73 10.22 -9.82
C GLN A 20 -7.89 10.56 -8.57
N ALA A 21 -7.63 11.85 -8.32
CA ALA A 21 -6.93 12.31 -7.12
C ALA A 21 -7.75 12.01 -5.86
N LYS A 22 -9.06 12.23 -5.91
CA LYS A 22 -9.99 11.90 -4.83
C LYS A 22 -10.03 10.40 -4.55
N ILE A 23 -10.07 9.57 -5.59
CA ILE A 23 -9.99 8.12 -5.45
C ILE A 23 -8.67 7.74 -4.81
N ALA A 24 -7.54 8.30 -5.25
CA ALA A 24 -6.24 7.99 -4.68
C ALA A 24 -5.98 8.58 -3.28
N GLU A 25 -6.88 9.41 -2.72
CA GLU A 25 -6.68 10.22 -1.51
C GLU A 25 -5.41 11.10 -1.57
N MET A 26 -5.04 11.57 -2.76
CA MET A 26 -3.84 12.39 -3.00
C MET A 26 -4.23 13.79 -3.46
N SER A 27 -3.34 14.76 -3.28
CA SER A 27 -3.52 16.07 -3.92
C SER A 27 -3.35 15.96 -5.44
N LEU A 28 -4.07 16.80 -6.20
CA LEU A 28 -3.96 16.85 -7.66
C LEU A 28 -2.51 17.03 -8.13
N SER A 29 -1.75 17.92 -7.47
CA SER A 29 -0.34 18.16 -7.78
C SER A 29 0.56 16.96 -7.45
N GLU A 30 0.22 16.17 -6.44
CA GLU A 30 0.95 14.95 -6.10
C GLU A 30 0.65 13.82 -7.09
N LEU A 31 -0.62 13.67 -7.50
CA LEU A 31 -1.01 12.74 -8.56
C LEU A 31 -0.27 13.03 -9.87
N ILE A 32 -0.27 14.29 -10.31
CA ILE A 32 0.41 14.72 -11.53
C ILE A 32 1.92 14.47 -11.44
N ARG A 33 2.57 14.84 -10.32
CA ARG A 33 4.00 14.59 -10.11
C ARG A 33 4.34 13.09 -10.12
N THR A 34 3.52 12.28 -9.46
CA THR A 34 3.72 10.83 -9.37
C THR A 34 3.65 10.18 -10.75
N ARG A 35 2.63 10.55 -11.55
CA ARG A 35 2.50 10.09 -12.94
C ARG A 35 3.59 10.62 -13.87
N ALA A 36 3.98 11.88 -13.75
CA ALA A 36 5.04 12.47 -14.58
C ALA A 36 6.40 11.76 -14.41
N ILE A 37 6.65 11.16 -13.23
CA ILE A 37 7.87 10.40 -12.92
C ILE A 37 7.67 8.89 -13.18
N ASN A 38 6.56 8.48 -13.81
CA ASN A 38 6.17 7.08 -14.04
C ASN A 38 6.17 6.23 -12.75
N LYS A 39 5.89 6.85 -11.60
CA LYS A 39 5.71 6.11 -10.36
C LYS A 39 4.30 5.50 -10.31
N PRO A 40 4.15 4.28 -9.76
CA PRO A 40 2.84 3.70 -9.59
C PRO A 40 2.01 4.57 -8.63
N VAL A 41 0.78 4.88 -9.03
CA VAL A 41 -0.22 5.52 -8.16
C VAL A 41 -0.97 4.38 -7.47
N PRO A 42 -0.81 4.17 -6.15
CA PRO A 42 -1.52 3.12 -5.45
C PRO A 42 -3.03 3.42 -5.53
N SER A 43 -3.83 2.42 -5.88
CA SER A 43 -5.29 2.60 -5.84
C SER A 43 -5.76 2.65 -4.37
N HIS A 44 -6.89 3.33 -4.11
CA HIS A 44 -7.55 3.29 -2.80
C HIS A 44 -7.72 1.87 -2.25
N THR A 45 -8.09 0.97 -3.17
CA THR A 45 -8.30 -0.44 -2.88
C THR A 45 -7.01 -1.10 -2.42
N ASP A 46 -5.88 -0.79 -3.05
CA ASP A 46 -4.57 -1.33 -2.67
C ASP A 46 -4.12 -0.80 -1.30
N ALA A 47 -4.29 0.50 -1.05
CA ALA A 47 -3.95 1.12 0.23
C ALA A 47 -4.78 0.53 1.38
N THR A 48 -6.09 0.37 1.18
CA THR A 48 -7.01 -0.23 2.16
C THR A 48 -6.70 -1.71 2.38
N THR A 49 -6.44 -2.45 1.30
CA THR A 49 -6.08 -3.87 1.35
C THR A 49 -4.76 -4.06 2.09
N GLY A 50 -3.76 -3.22 1.81
CA GLY A 50 -2.48 -3.23 2.52
C GLY A 50 -2.63 -2.98 4.03
N LYS A 51 -3.48 -2.02 4.44
CA LYS A 51 -3.81 -1.81 5.87
C LYS A 51 -4.44 -3.05 6.52
N LYS A 52 -5.40 -3.69 5.84
CA LYS A 52 -6.04 -4.92 6.36
C LYS A 52 -5.07 -6.10 6.46
N ILE A 53 -4.18 -6.27 5.49
CA ILE A 53 -3.14 -7.30 5.52
C ILE A 53 -2.16 -7.06 6.69
N ASP A 54 -1.77 -5.82 6.95
CA ASP A 54 -0.91 -5.50 8.11
C ASP A 54 -1.61 -5.82 9.44
N GLN A 55 -2.91 -5.48 9.56
CA GLN A 55 -3.71 -5.83 10.74
C GLN A 55 -3.78 -7.34 10.95
N LEU A 56 -4.03 -8.12 9.90
CA LEU A 56 -4.04 -9.59 9.96
C LEU A 56 -2.67 -10.15 10.41
N GLY A 57 -1.58 -9.61 9.88
CA GLY A 57 -0.23 -10.01 10.30
C GLY A 57 0.05 -9.75 11.79
N ARG A 58 -0.42 -8.60 12.32
CA ARG A 58 -0.33 -8.29 13.76
C ARG A 58 -1.19 -9.23 14.60
N MET A 59 -2.41 -9.53 14.15
CA MET A 59 -3.30 -10.47 14.84
C MET A 59 -2.67 -11.87 14.91
N LEU A 60 -2.14 -12.37 13.79
CA LEU A 60 -1.44 -13.66 13.74
C LEU A 60 -0.25 -13.69 14.70
N ARG A 61 0.53 -12.61 14.78
CA ARG A 61 1.63 -12.50 15.76
C ARG A 61 1.14 -12.65 17.20
N HIS A 62 -0.01 -12.06 17.54
CA HIS A 62 -0.58 -12.17 18.88
C HIS A 62 -1.17 -13.55 19.19
N LEU A 63 -1.67 -14.24 18.17
CA LEU A 63 -2.20 -15.60 18.28
C LEU A 63 -1.11 -16.67 18.34
N TYR A 64 0.17 -16.31 18.22
CA TYR A 64 1.27 -17.26 18.29
C TYR A 64 1.27 -18.02 19.64
N PRO A 65 1.06 -19.35 19.64
CA PRO A 65 0.98 -20.09 20.88
C PRO A 65 2.35 -20.18 21.56
N LYS A 66 2.40 -19.89 22.87
CA LYS A 66 3.65 -19.91 23.67
C LYS A 66 4.10 -21.32 24.06
N GLY A 67 3.24 -22.33 23.91
CA GLY A 67 3.59 -23.73 24.17
C GLY A 67 4.62 -24.25 23.18
N LYS A 68 5.39 -25.28 23.55
CA LYS A 68 6.33 -25.95 22.62
C LYS A 68 5.68 -27.07 21.79
N ASN A 69 4.46 -27.51 22.14
CA ASN A 69 3.84 -28.73 21.61
C ASN A 69 2.71 -28.51 20.60
N TRP A 70 2.41 -27.26 20.22
CA TRP A 70 1.32 -26.99 19.28
C TRP A 70 1.70 -27.22 17.81
N ALA A 71 3.01 -27.32 17.51
CA ALA A 71 3.53 -27.39 16.16
C ALA A 71 4.97 -27.90 16.13
N SER A 72 5.39 -28.48 15.01
CA SER A 72 6.79 -28.84 14.77
C SER A 72 7.69 -27.60 14.70
N ALA A 73 9.01 -27.81 14.65
CA ALA A 73 9.94 -26.71 14.40
C ALA A 73 9.74 -26.08 13.00
N GLU A 74 9.38 -26.89 12.01
CA GLU A 74 9.16 -26.45 10.63
C GLU A 74 7.89 -25.61 10.50
N ASP A 75 6.80 -26.04 11.12
CA ASP A 75 5.53 -25.31 11.17
C ASP A 75 5.69 -23.94 11.82
N ARG A 76 6.46 -23.86 12.92
CA ARG A 76 6.78 -22.60 13.59
C ARG A 76 7.57 -21.65 12.68
N LYS A 77 8.52 -22.19 11.91
CA LYS A 77 9.29 -21.42 10.92
C LYS A 77 8.40 -20.92 9.78
N LEU A 78 7.52 -21.77 9.28
CA LEU A 78 6.55 -21.42 8.24
C LEU A 78 5.61 -20.31 8.70
N PHE A 79 5.08 -20.42 9.93
CA PHE A 79 4.20 -19.41 10.52
C PHE A 79 4.84 -18.01 10.55
N TRP A 80 6.07 -17.91 11.04
CA TRP A 80 6.80 -16.64 11.06
C TRP A 80 7.12 -16.13 9.66
N LYS A 81 7.47 -17.02 8.73
CA LYS A 81 7.68 -16.67 7.32
C LYS A 81 6.41 -16.06 6.71
N THR A 82 5.24 -16.65 6.96
CA THR A 82 3.96 -16.12 6.49
C THR A 82 3.67 -14.73 7.05
N ILE A 83 3.92 -14.47 8.34
CA ILE A 83 3.75 -13.12 8.91
C ILE A 83 4.65 -12.10 8.22
N VAL A 84 5.93 -12.45 7.98
CA VAL A 84 6.88 -11.57 7.29
C VAL A 84 6.44 -11.32 5.84
N GLU A 85 5.93 -12.34 5.15
CA GLU A 85 5.41 -12.20 3.78
C GLU A 85 4.16 -11.32 3.72
N LEU A 86 3.23 -11.46 4.68
CA LEU A 86 2.06 -10.58 4.79
C LEU A 86 2.48 -9.13 4.99
N GLN A 87 3.44 -8.86 5.89
CA GLN A 87 3.96 -7.51 6.09
C GLN A 87 4.63 -6.92 4.85
N ARG A 88 5.41 -7.73 4.11
CA ARG A 88 6.03 -7.30 2.85
C ARG A 88 4.97 -6.98 1.79
N THR A 89 3.94 -7.82 1.66
CA THR A 89 2.85 -7.61 0.71
C THR A 89 2.04 -6.36 1.05
N ALA A 90 1.73 -6.15 2.34
CA ALA A 90 1.07 -4.94 2.81
C ALA A 90 1.86 -3.67 2.44
N LYS A 91 3.18 -3.66 2.68
CA LYS A 91 4.05 -2.53 2.31
C LYS A 91 4.03 -2.26 0.81
N LYS A 92 4.16 -3.31 -0.01
CA LYS A 92 4.10 -3.19 -1.48
C LYS A 92 2.78 -2.58 -1.95
N LEU A 93 1.65 -3.04 -1.42
CA LEU A 93 0.32 -2.52 -1.77
C LEU A 93 0.12 -1.06 -1.33
N ARG A 94 0.77 -0.63 -0.26
CA ARG A 94 0.79 0.78 0.18
C ARG A 94 1.79 1.64 -0.59
N GLY A 95 2.58 1.08 -1.50
CA GLY A 95 3.63 1.81 -2.22
C GLY A 95 4.83 2.19 -1.35
N GLU A 96 4.99 1.55 -0.18
CA GLU A 96 6.12 1.75 0.72
C GLU A 96 7.33 0.92 0.23
N LYS A 97 8.53 1.52 0.24
CA LYS A 97 9.79 0.82 -0.06
C LYS A 97 10.29 -0.01 1.12
#